data_AF-A0A954EZD7-F1
#
_entry.id   AF-A0A954EZD7-F1
#
_cell.length_a   1.000
_cell.length_b   1.000
_cell.length_c   1.000
_cell.angle_alpha   90.00
_cell.angle_beta   90.00
_cell.angle_gamma   90.00
#
_symmetry.space_group_name_H-M   'P 1'
#
loop_
_entity.id
_entity.type
_entity.pdbx_description
1 polymer ?
#
loop_
_entity_poly.entity_id
_entity_poly.type
_entity_poly.pdbx_seq_one_letter_code
_entity_poly.pdbx_strand_id
1 'polypeptide(L)'
;AGENHGTLPQTLGELAIDHSRRMKWFQQDSVLNNTVMYAWMVTTVFVFVSGFIMYWIVPKYKEIFNDFGVELPRVTNSFVHLADWFVNYWYLLIPAMGTPFVIIYGLIAIGAGQYRRLPGFLYGVWPRLTTPSILRSLSGVATAGEPMAQLLRDLADTAPSWQLMSRYDRIRRRVEGGEQLPIALQLEGVINLREMAALDHATHVGHLPWALTAIADRIEDLRHRRIRTVIEILKPFTILFVGLLVFLFCVSMFLPLVKLLNELS
;
A
#
# COMPACT_ATOMS: atom_id res chain seq x y z
N ALA A 1 8.15 -30.74 -30.02
CA ALA A 1 7.65 -31.81 -29.14
C ALA A 1 6.11 -31.87 -29.12
N GLY A 2 5.37 -30.79 -28.83
CA GLY A 2 3.90 -30.80 -28.81
C GLY A 2 3.20 -30.99 -30.17
N GLU A 3 3.86 -30.62 -31.26
CA GLU A 3 3.36 -30.78 -32.64
C GLU A 3 3.31 -32.25 -33.07
N ASN A 4 4.27 -33.06 -32.62
CA ASN A 4 4.34 -34.49 -32.95
C ASN A 4 3.34 -35.36 -32.17
N HIS A 5 2.72 -34.83 -31.12
CA HIS A 5 1.81 -35.57 -30.24
C HIS A 5 0.37 -35.03 -30.25
N GLY A 6 0.04 -34.05 -31.12
CA GLY A 6 -1.32 -33.50 -31.21
C GLY A 6 -1.78 -32.67 -30.00
N THR A 7 -0.90 -32.43 -29.03
CA THR A 7 -1.17 -31.65 -27.81
C THR A 7 -0.86 -30.16 -27.97
N LEU A 8 -0.62 -29.70 -29.20
CA LEU A 8 -0.32 -28.30 -29.53
C LEU A 8 -1.37 -27.31 -28.96
N PRO A 9 -2.69 -27.56 -29.06
CA PRO A 9 -3.69 -26.63 -28.51
C PRO A 9 -3.66 -26.53 -26.98
N GLN A 10 -3.42 -27.65 -26.28
CA GLN A 10 -3.32 -27.69 -24.82
C GLN A 10 -2.06 -26.98 -24.32
N THR A 11 -0.91 -27.30 -24.93
CA THR A 11 0.37 -26.65 -24.59
C THR A 11 0.36 -25.15 -24.89
N LEU A 12 -0.25 -24.72 -26.00
CA LEU A 12 -0.44 -23.30 -26.31
C LEU A 12 -1.42 -22.61 -25.33
N GLY A 13 -2.47 -23.30 -24.90
CA GLY A 13 -3.41 -22.82 -23.88
C GLY A 13 -2.74 -22.63 -22.51
N GLU A 14 -1.94 -23.60 -22.08
CA GLU A 14 -1.15 -23.50 -20.85
C GLU A 14 -0.08 -22.40 -20.94
N LEU A 15 0.63 -22.28 -22.06
CA LEU A 15 1.58 -21.20 -22.32
C LEU A 15 0.91 -19.82 -22.32
N ALA A 16 -0.29 -19.68 -22.89
CA ALA A 16 -1.03 -18.43 -22.87
C ALA A 16 -1.46 -18.04 -21.45
N ILE A 17 -1.89 -19.02 -20.66
CA ILE A 17 -2.23 -18.81 -19.24
C ILE A 17 -0.97 -18.44 -18.45
N ASP A 18 0.15 -19.15 -18.60
CA ASP A 18 1.41 -18.83 -17.90
C ASP A 18 1.95 -17.46 -18.33
N HIS A 19 1.90 -17.13 -19.61
CA HIS A 19 2.30 -15.83 -20.13
C HIS A 19 1.43 -14.71 -19.57
N SER A 20 0.10 -14.89 -19.52
CA SER A 20 -0.82 -13.93 -18.92
C SER A 20 -0.56 -13.73 -17.42
N ARG A 21 -0.22 -14.80 -16.68
CA ARG A 21 0.15 -14.73 -15.25
C ARG A 21 1.47 -14.01 -15.05
N ARG A 22 2.51 -14.32 -15.85
CA ARG A 22 3.80 -13.63 -15.82
C ARG A 22 3.66 -12.14 -16.11
N MET A 23 2.88 -11.78 -17.13
CA MET A 23 2.65 -10.38 -17.49
C MET A 23 1.96 -9.59 -16.37
N LYS A 24 0.99 -10.21 -15.67
CA LYS A 24 0.38 -9.61 -14.47
C LYS A 24 1.40 -9.44 -13.33
N TRP A 25 2.22 -10.45 -13.07
CA TRP A 25 3.28 -10.39 -12.06
C TRP A 25 4.28 -9.26 -12.33
N PHE A 26 4.81 -9.16 -13.55
CA PHE A 26 5.73 -8.10 -13.93
C PHE A 26 5.09 -6.70 -13.86
N GLN A 27 3.81 -6.55 -14.22
CA GLN A 27 3.09 -5.28 -14.07
C GLN A 27 2.81 -4.89 -12.62
N GLN A 28 2.69 -5.85 -11.71
CA GLN A 28 2.53 -5.58 -10.29
C GLN A 28 3.87 -5.21 -9.65
N ASP A 29 4.92 -5.99 -9.90
CA ASP A 29 6.27 -5.76 -9.37
C ASP A 29 6.88 -4.45 -9.86
N SER A 30 6.75 -4.14 -11.15
CA SER A 30 7.28 -2.89 -11.73
C SER A 30 6.67 -1.64 -11.08
N VAL A 31 5.41 -1.71 -10.63
CA VAL A 31 4.74 -0.53 -10.07
C VAL A 31 4.99 -0.38 -8.58
N LEU A 32 5.14 -1.51 -7.86
CA LEU A 32 5.71 -1.48 -6.52
C LEU A 32 7.11 -0.84 -6.57
N ASN A 33 7.97 -1.29 -7.50
CA ASN A 33 9.33 -0.77 -7.62
C ASN A 33 9.35 0.72 -8.02
N ASN A 34 8.52 1.13 -8.98
CA ASN A 34 8.41 2.54 -9.38
C ASN A 34 7.89 3.44 -8.25
N THR A 35 7.04 2.92 -7.36
CA THR A 35 6.55 3.68 -6.20
C THR A 35 7.65 3.90 -5.16
N VAL A 36 8.40 2.84 -4.83
CA VAL A 36 9.54 2.92 -3.91
C VAL A 36 10.60 3.88 -4.45
N MET A 37 10.87 3.81 -5.75
CA MET A 37 11.84 4.68 -6.43
C MET A 37 11.40 6.16 -6.40
N TYR A 38 10.11 6.44 -6.64
CA TYR A 38 9.57 7.80 -6.51
C TYR A 38 9.69 8.33 -5.07
N ALA A 39 9.32 7.52 -4.07
CA ALA A 39 9.42 7.91 -2.66
C ALA A 39 10.88 8.19 -2.25
N TRP A 40 11.82 7.35 -2.67
CA TRP A 40 13.26 7.57 -2.46
C TRP A 40 13.74 8.86 -3.11
N MET A 41 13.42 9.08 -4.39
CA MET A 41 13.89 10.25 -5.13
C MET A 41 13.40 11.56 -4.49
N VAL A 42 12.10 11.64 -4.17
CA VAL A 42 11.52 12.86 -3.56
C VAL A 42 12.10 13.10 -2.16
N THR A 43 12.24 12.05 -1.36
CA THR A 43 12.83 12.13 -0.01
C THR A 43 14.27 12.65 -0.07
N THR A 44 15.10 12.09 -0.95
CA THR A 44 16.49 12.53 -1.12
C THR A 44 16.58 13.99 -1.53
N VAL A 45 15.79 14.40 -2.54
CA VAL A 45 15.77 15.80 -2.99
C VAL A 45 15.31 16.73 -1.88
N PHE A 46 14.26 16.35 -1.13
CA PHE A 46 13.75 17.14 -0.03
C PHE A 46 14.78 17.35 1.09
N VAL A 47 15.45 16.28 1.53
CA VAL A 47 16.51 16.35 2.55
C VAL A 47 17.67 17.20 2.06
N PHE A 48 18.10 17.01 0.81
CA PHE A 48 19.23 17.75 0.26
C PHE A 48 18.92 19.25 0.16
N VAL A 49 17.78 19.62 -0.42
CA VAL A 49 17.37 21.03 -0.57
C VAL A 49 17.15 21.68 0.79
N SER A 50 16.42 21.02 1.69
CA SER A 50 16.13 21.57 3.02
C SER A 50 17.42 21.72 3.85
N GLY A 51 18.31 20.71 3.80
CA GLY A 51 19.60 20.76 4.48
C GLY A 51 20.51 21.86 3.95
N PHE A 52 20.56 22.05 2.62
CA PHE A 52 21.32 23.13 2.00
C PHE A 52 20.81 24.51 2.43
N ILE A 53 19.49 24.71 2.40
CA ILE A 53 18.87 25.97 2.84
C ILE A 53 19.23 26.26 4.30
N MET A 54 19.05 25.29 5.19
CA MET A 54 19.28 25.47 6.62
C MET A 54 20.74 25.70 6.98
N TYR A 55 21.66 24.93 6.37
CA TYR A 55 23.07 24.96 6.74
C TYR A 55 23.83 26.13 6.10
N TRP A 56 23.47 26.54 4.88
CA TRP A 56 24.22 27.58 4.15
C TRP A 56 23.46 28.89 4.03
N ILE A 57 22.17 28.86 3.67
CA ILE A 57 21.45 30.10 3.33
C ILE A 57 20.96 30.84 4.58
N VAL A 58 20.31 30.14 5.50
CA VAL A 58 19.77 30.73 6.74
C VAL A 58 20.84 31.46 7.58
N PRO A 59 22.03 30.88 7.86
CA PRO A 59 23.03 31.58 8.67
C PRO A 59 23.59 32.83 7.97
N LYS A 60 23.77 32.78 6.65
CA LYS A 60 24.18 33.97 5.87
C LYS A 60 23.15 35.08 5.93
N TYR A 61 21.86 34.73 5.91
CA TYR A 61 20.79 35.71 6.10
C TYR A 61 20.79 36.32 7.51
N LYS A 62 21.01 35.52 8.56
CA LYS A 62 21.14 36.05 9.94
C LYS A 62 22.28 37.06 10.06
N GLU A 63 23.43 36.76 9.47
CA GLU A 63 24.62 37.63 9.46
C GLU A 63 24.30 38.99 8.82
N ILE A 64 23.70 38.99 7.62
CA ILE A 64 23.29 40.21 6.92
C ILE A 64 22.36 41.08 7.77
N PHE A 65 21.31 40.49 8.36
CA PHE A 65 20.36 41.26 9.16
C PHE A 65 20.95 41.82 10.46
N ASN A 66 21.86 41.06 11.09
CA ASN A 66 22.59 41.55 12.27
C ASN A 66 23.50 42.73 11.89
N ASP A 67 24.15 42.71 10.73
CA ASP A 67 25.03 43.80 10.27
C ASP A 67 24.26 45.09 9.97
N PHE A 68 23.02 45.00 9.49
CA PHE A 68 22.15 46.17 9.26
C PHE A 68 21.46 46.69 10.54
N GLY A 69 21.52 45.95 11.66
CA GLY A 69 20.89 46.37 12.92
C GLY A 69 19.36 46.42 12.88
N VAL A 70 18.72 45.78 11.89
CA VAL A 70 17.27 45.81 11.68
C VAL A 70 16.64 44.51 12.20
N GLU A 71 15.57 44.63 12.97
CA GLU A 71 14.82 43.47 13.47
C GLU A 71 14.18 42.69 12.31
N LEU A 72 14.39 41.37 12.30
CA LEU A 72 13.81 40.45 11.31
C LEU A 72 12.27 40.54 11.31
N PRO A 73 11.62 40.65 10.13
CA PRO A 73 10.16 40.60 10.04
C PRO A 73 9.60 39.34 10.71
N ARG A 74 8.42 39.44 11.34
CA ARG A 74 7.78 38.33 12.08
C ARG A 74 7.70 37.01 11.30
N VAL A 75 7.45 37.08 9.99
CA VAL A 75 7.40 35.92 9.09
C VAL A 75 8.77 35.25 8.97
N THR A 76 9.83 36.04 8.79
CA THR A 76 11.21 35.56 8.66
C THR A 76 11.76 35.05 9.99
N ASN A 77 11.46 35.72 11.11
CA ASN A 77 11.87 35.26 12.42
C ASN A 77 11.24 33.90 12.78
N SER A 78 9.95 33.71 12.43
CA SER A 78 9.27 32.41 12.60
C SER A 78 9.92 31.30 11.76
N PHE A 79 10.31 31.62 10.53
CA PHE A 79 11.01 30.69 9.64
C PHE A 79 12.41 30.33 10.17
N VAL A 80 13.13 31.31 10.69
CA VAL A 80 14.45 31.14 11.32
C VAL A 80 14.37 30.26 12.57
N HIS A 81 13.37 30.47 13.43
CA HIS A 81 13.15 29.61 14.60
C HIS A 81 12.78 28.18 14.20
N LEU A 82 11.98 28.01 13.14
CA LEU A 82 11.66 26.69 12.60
C LEU A 82 12.92 26.03 12.03
N ALA A 83 13.74 26.78 11.31
CA ALA A 83 15.02 26.32 10.76
C ALA A 83 15.98 25.86 11.87
N ASP A 84 16.15 26.66 12.93
CA ASP A 84 16.99 26.31 14.08
C ASP A 84 16.47 25.07 14.81
N TRP A 85 15.15 24.92 14.93
CA TRP A 85 14.53 23.71 15.49
C TRP A 85 14.84 22.49 14.62
N PHE A 86 14.67 22.59 13.30
CA PHE A 86 15.00 21.50 12.38
C PHE A 86 16.49 21.12 12.37
N VAL A 87 17.41 22.08 12.51
CA VAL A 87 18.85 21.80 12.64
C VAL A 87 19.14 21.10 13.97
N ASN A 88 18.56 21.58 15.08
CA ASN A 88 18.78 20.98 16.40
C ASN A 88 18.11 19.61 16.58
N TYR A 89 17.03 19.34 15.85
CA TYR A 89 16.26 18.09 15.93
C TYR A 89 16.34 17.26 14.64
N TRP A 90 17.42 17.41 13.86
CA TRP A 90 17.59 16.70 12.58
C TRP A 90 17.47 15.17 12.73
N TYR A 91 17.84 14.62 13.88
CA TYR A 91 17.71 13.19 14.19
C TYR A 91 16.24 12.72 14.38
N LEU A 92 15.30 13.62 14.68
CA LEU A 92 13.85 13.32 14.69
C LEU A 92 13.28 13.21 13.26
N LEU A 93 13.97 13.71 12.23
CA LEU A 93 13.58 13.49 10.84
C LEU A 93 13.79 12.04 10.41
N ILE A 94 14.75 11.31 11.00
CA ILE A 94 14.99 9.91 10.66
C ILE A 94 13.75 9.03 10.91
N PRO A 95 13.10 9.05 12.10
CA PRO A 95 11.84 8.34 12.31
C PRO A 95 10.66 9.00 11.57
N ALA A 96 10.60 10.33 11.43
CA ALA A 96 9.52 11.01 10.71
C ALA A 96 9.52 10.73 9.19
N MET A 97 10.69 10.49 8.60
CA MET A 97 10.86 10.03 7.22
C MET A 97 10.79 8.51 7.09
N GLY A 98 11.17 7.78 8.15
CA GLY A 98 10.97 6.33 8.25
C GLY A 98 9.49 5.95 8.26
N THR A 99 8.63 6.74 8.91
CA THR A 99 7.18 6.47 8.99
C THR A 99 6.48 6.35 7.63
N PRO A 100 6.60 7.30 6.68
CA PRO A 100 6.00 7.14 5.35
C PRO A 100 6.64 5.98 4.59
N PHE A 101 7.93 5.67 4.77
CA PHE A 101 8.55 4.48 4.18
C PHE A 101 7.98 3.18 4.73
N VAL A 102 7.75 3.09 6.04
CA VAL A 102 7.12 1.93 6.70
C VAL A 102 5.66 1.80 6.30
N ILE A 103 4.93 2.91 6.15
CA ILE A 103 3.54 2.92 5.69
C ILE A 103 3.45 2.52 4.21
N ILE A 104 4.30 3.08 3.34
CA ILE A 104 4.37 2.73 1.92
C ILE A 104 4.80 1.28 1.76
N TYR A 105 5.83 0.82 2.48
CA TYR A 105 6.24 -0.58 2.50
C TYR A 105 5.13 -1.48 3.02
N GLY A 106 4.38 -1.08 4.05
CA GLY A 106 3.22 -1.80 4.55
C GLY A 106 2.10 -1.91 3.51
N LEU A 107 1.79 -0.82 2.79
CA LEU A 107 0.80 -0.79 1.71
C LEU A 107 1.24 -1.63 0.50
N ILE A 108 2.53 -1.62 0.20
CA ILE A 108 3.19 -2.43 -0.83
C ILE A 108 3.16 -3.91 -0.44
N ALA A 109 3.46 -4.26 0.81
CA ALA A 109 3.39 -5.63 1.33
C ALA A 109 1.95 -6.16 1.40
N ILE A 110 0.98 -5.29 1.71
CA ILE A 110 -0.47 -5.58 1.57
C ILE A 110 -0.84 -5.87 0.12
N GLY A 111 -0.25 -5.13 -0.82
CA GLY A 111 -0.35 -5.35 -2.25
C GLY A 111 0.25 -6.71 -2.65
N ALA A 112 1.55 -6.92 -2.45
CA ALA A 112 2.34 -8.06 -2.91
C ALA A 112 1.97 -9.43 -2.28
N GLY A 113 0.85 -9.54 -1.59
CA GLY A 113 0.41 -10.79 -0.99
C GLY A 113 1.24 -11.26 0.21
N GLN A 114 2.14 -10.42 0.74
CA GLN A 114 2.94 -10.73 1.94
C GLN A 114 2.18 -10.36 3.22
N TYR A 115 0.92 -10.77 3.31
CA TYR A 115 0.03 -10.54 4.47
C TYR A 115 0.51 -11.20 5.76
N ARG A 116 1.54 -12.06 5.69
CA ARG A 116 2.03 -12.88 6.80
C ARG A 116 2.81 -12.10 7.86
N ARG A 117 3.12 -10.80 7.61
CA ARG A 117 3.93 -9.95 8.50
C ARG A 117 3.36 -8.55 8.74
N LEU A 118 2.06 -8.36 8.57
CA LEU A 118 1.45 -7.03 8.77
C LEU A 118 1.10 -6.80 10.24
N PRO A 119 1.38 -5.60 10.80
CA PRO A 119 0.95 -5.25 12.15
C PRO A 119 -0.58 -5.21 12.24
N GLY A 120 -1.13 -5.77 13.32
CA GLY A 120 -2.56 -6.03 13.53
C GLY A 120 -3.51 -4.85 13.29
N PHE A 121 -3.04 -3.62 13.47
CA PHE A 121 -3.82 -2.39 13.26
C PHE A 121 -4.27 -2.19 11.80
N LEU A 122 -3.47 -2.64 10.81
CA LEU A 122 -3.80 -2.48 9.39
C LEU A 122 -4.98 -3.36 8.94
N TYR A 123 -5.31 -4.41 9.69
CA TYR A 123 -6.47 -5.28 9.41
C TYR A 123 -7.81 -4.59 9.65
N GLY A 124 -7.87 -3.57 10.51
CA GLY A 124 -9.09 -2.80 10.78
C GLY A 124 -9.47 -1.84 9.65
N VAL A 125 -8.49 -1.40 8.86
CA VAL A 125 -8.69 -0.41 7.78
C VAL A 125 -9.22 -1.07 6.50
N TRP A 126 -8.98 -2.37 6.30
CA TRP A 126 -9.40 -3.11 5.10
C TRP A 126 -10.14 -4.40 5.48
N PRO A 127 -11.48 -4.38 5.59
CA PRO A 127 -12.31 -5.47 6.12
C PRO A 127 -12.20 -6.82 5.38
N ARG A 128 -11.61 -6.82 4.17
CA ARG A 128 -11.50 -8.00 3.28
C ARG A 128 -10.04 -8.32 2.94
N LEU A 129 -9.11 -7.93 3.81
CA LEU A 129 -7.67 -8.20 3.66
C LEU A 129 -7.36 -9.69 3.56
N THR A 130 -8.01 -10.50 4.39
CA THR A 130 -7.79 -11.95 4.50
C THR A 130 -8.60 -12.78 3.52
N THR A 131 -9.58 -12.18 2.82
CA THR A 131 -10.50 -12.88 1.92
C THR A 131 -9.78 -13.68 0.82
N PRO A 132 -8.83 -13.12 0.04
CA PRO A 132 -8.15 -13.90 -1.00
C PRO A 132 -7.40 -15.11 -0.46
N SER A 133 -6.78 -14.99 0.72
CA SER A 133 -6.07 -16.08 1.38
C SER A 133 -7.03 -17.21 1.77
N ILE A 134 -8.17 -16.86 2.39
CA ILE A 134 -9.22 -17.81 2.77
C ILE A 134 -9.73 -18.57 1.53
N LEU A 135 -10.06 -17.84 0.46
CA LEU A 135 -10.58 -18.42 -0.78
C LEU A 135 -9.56 -19.34 -1.48
N ARG A 136 -8.26 -18.97 -1.51
CA ARG A 136 -7.20 -19.82 -2.08
C ARG A 136 -6.93 -21.07 -1.24
N SER A 137 -6.90 -20.92 0.08
CA SER A 137 -6.79 -22.06 1.00
C SER A 137 -7.95 -23.03 0.80
N LEU A 138 -9.19 -22.53 0.71
CA LEU A 138 -10.36 -23.36 0.42
C LEU A 138 -10.28 -23.99 -0.96
N SER A 139 -9.81 -23.26 -1.99
CA SER A 139 -9.64 -23.83 -3.33
C SER A 139 -8.64 -24.98 -3.37
N GLY A 140 -7.50 -24.85 -2.68
CA GLY A 140 -6.44 -25.86 -2.68
C GLY A 140 -6.83 -27.14 -1.93
N VAL A 141 -7.75 -27.02 -0.97
CA VAL A 141 -8.21 -28.17 -0.18
C VAL A 141 -9.51 -28.75 -0.76
N ALA A 142 -10.36 -27.93 -1.41
CA ALA A 142 -11.57 -28.39 -2.11
C ALA A 142 -11.29 -29.36 -3.26
N THR A 143 -10.05 -29.41 -3.77
CA THR A 143 -9.62 -30.40 -4.77
C THR A 143 -9.36 -31.79 -4.18
N ALA A 144 -9.24 -31.93 -2.86
CA ALA A 144 -8.90 -33.20 -2.19
C ALA A 144 -10.09 -34.18 -2.07
N GLY A 145 -11.32 -33.76 -2.39
CA GLY A 145 -12.52 -34.62 -2.36
C GLY A 145 -13.02 -35.00 -0.96
N GLU A 146 -12.40 -34.46 0.09
CA GLU A 146 -12.77 -34.69 1.49
C GLU A 146 -13.98 -33.83 1.93
N PRO A 147 -14.67 -34.20 3.03
CA PRO A 147 -15.79 -33.43 3.57
C PRO A 147 -15.37 -32.00 3.94
N MET A 148 -16.10 -30.99 3.46
CA MET A 148 -15.72 -29.58 3.60
C MET A 148 -15.56 -29.11 5.06
N ALA A 149 -16.30 -29.70 6.00
CA ALA A 149 -16.15 -29.41 7.43
C ALA A 149 -14.77 -29.85 7.99
N GLN A 150 -14.25 -30.99 7.53
CA GLN A 150 -12.93 -31.49 7.91
C GLN A 150 -11.83 -30.60 7.33
N LEU A 151 -11.97 -30.21 6.06
CA LEU A 151 -11.05 -29.29 5.40
C LEU A 151 -10.96 -27.93 6.09
N LEU A 152 -12.10 -27.40 6.54
CA LEU A 152 -12.15 -26.15 7.31
C LEU A 152 -11.50 -26.27 8.69
N ARG A 153 -11.52 -27.45 9.31
CA ARG A 153 -10.83 -27.73 10.57
C ARG A 153 -9.31 -27.72 10.38
N ASP A 154 -8.83 -28.42 9.37
CA ASP A 154 -7.39 -28.49 9.06
C ASP A 154 -6.82 -27.11 8.70
N LEU A 155 -7.61 -26.30 7.99
CA LEU A 155 -7.27 -24.90 7.70
C LEU A 155 -7.30 -24.00 8.93
N ALA A 156 -8.17 -24.27 9.92
CA ALA A 156 -8.18 -23.54 11.18
C ALA A 156 -6.93 -23.87 12.02
N ASP A 157 -6.53 -25.15 12.06
CA ASP A 157 -5.38 -25.62 12.84
C ASP A 157 -4.03 -25.16 12.24
N THR A 158 -3.97 -24.99 10.91
CA THR A 158 -2.77 -24.51 10.20
C THR A 158 -2.76 -23.00 9.96
N ALA A 159 -3.75 -22.27 10.48
CA ALA A 159 -3.89 -20.84 10.27
C ALA A 159 -2.73 -20.03 10.90
N PRO A 160 -2.10 -19.11 10.17
CA PRO A 160 -0.96 -18.33 10.67
C PRO A 160 -1.33 -17.24 11.69
N SER A 161 -2.62 -16.94 11.88
CA SER A 161 -3.08 -15.92 12.84
C SER A 161 -4.38 -16.31 13.51
N TRP A 162 -4.56 -15.88 14.77
CA TRP A 162 -5.77 -16.14 15.56
C TRP A 162 -7.04 -15.61 14.86
N GLN A 163 -6.93 -14.51 14.12
CA GLN A 163 -8.03 -13.91 13.38
C GLN A 163 -8.50 -14.84 12.26
N LEU A 164 -7.56 -15.43 11.52
CA LEU A 164 -7.84 -16.36 10.43
C LEU A 164 -8.40 -17.68 10.97
N MET A 165 -7.81 -18.20 12.05
CA MET A 165 -8.34 -19.36 12.78
C MET A 165 -9.80 -19.13 13.19
N SER A 166 -10.10 -18.00 13.85
CA SER A 166 -11.45 -17.67 14.28
C SER A 166 -12.45 -17.57 13.12
N ARG A 167 -11.99 -17.13 11.94
CA ARG A 167 -12.81 -17.03 10.72
C ARG A 167 -13.12 -18.42 10.18
N TYR A 168 -12.11 -19.28 10.05
CA TYR A 168 -12.32 -20.67 9.62
C TYR A 168 -13.25 -21.42 10.58
N ASP A 169 -13.09 -21.28 11.89
CA ASP A 169 -13.98 -21.91 12.88
C ASP A 169 -15.43 -21.42 12.81
N ARG A 170 -15.67 -20.15 12.47
CA ARG A 170 -17.04 -19.64 12.28
C ARG A 170 -17.66 -20.18 11.00
N ILE A 171 -16.91 -20.22 9.90
CA ILE A 171 -17.36 -20.83 8.64
C ILE A 171 -17.63 -22.32 8.84
N ARG A 172 -16.74 -23.05 9.55
CA ARG A 172 -16.89 -24.47 9.87
C ARG A 172 -18.20 -24.75 10.59
N ARG A 173 -18.47 -24.03 11.68
CA ARG A 173 -19.70 -24.20 12.48
C ARG A 173 -20.98 -24.00 11.68
N ARG A 174 -20.97 -23.07 10.72
CA ARG A 174 -22.12 -22.85 9.81
C ARG A 174 -22.33 -24.00 8.84
N VAL A 175 -21.24 -24.49 8.25
CA VAL A 175 -21.27 -25.64 7.33
C VAL A 175 -21.67 -26.93 8.07
N GLU A 176 -21.16 -27.14 9.29
CA GLU A 176 -21.59 -28.23 10.18
C GLU A 176 -23.07 -28.11 10.58
N GLY A 177 -23.59 -26.88 10.69
CA GLY A 177 -25.01 -26.59 10.91
C GLY A 177 -25.90 -26.80 9.68
N GLY A 178 -25.35 -27.24 8.55
CA GLY A 178 -26.09 -27.52 7.31
C GLY A 178 -26.22 -26.35 6.35
N GLU A 179 -25.59 -25.19 6.62
CA GLU A 179 -25.53 -24.10 5.66
C GLU A 179 -24.61 -24.49 4.48
N GLN A 180 -25.01 -24.10 3.27
CA GLN A 180 -24.13 -24.27 2.10
C GLN A 180 -22.92 -23.34 2.20
N LEU A 181 -21.76 -23.79 1.72
CA LEU A 181 -20.50 -23.04 1.80
C LEU A 181 -20.60 -21.60 1.25
N PRO A 182 -21.24 -21.33 0.08
CA PRO A 182 -21.36 -19.95 -0.41
C PRO A 182 -22.10 -19.04 0.57
N ILE A 183 -23.16 -19.53 1.20
CA ILE A 183 -23.96 -18.79 2.18
C ILE A 183 -23.12 -18.54 3.45
N ALA A 184 -22.46 -19.58 3.96
CA ALA A 184 -21.59 -19.47 5.13
C ALA A 184 -20.48 -18.42 4.95
N LEU A 185 -19.85 -18.39 3.76
CA LEU A 185 -18.83 -17.38 3.42
C LEU A 185 -19.41 -15.96 3.33
N GLN A 186 -20.64 -15.81 2.85
CA GLN A 186 -21.29 -14.52 2.71
C GLN A 186 -21.74 -13.95 4.07
N LEU A 187 -22.30 -14.78 4.94
CA LEU A 187 -22.72 -14.40 6.29
C LEU A 187 -21.52 -14.03 7.17
N GLU A 188 -20.39 -14.70 6.99
CA GLU A 188 -19.13 -14.31 7.64
C GLU A 188 -18.46 -13.10 6.97
N GLY A 189 -19.06 -12.48 5.96
CA GLY A 189 -18.51 -11.30 5.29
C GLY A 189 -17.22 -11.55 4.51
N VAL A 190 -16.89 -12.82 4.25
CA VAL A 190 -15.73 -13.20 3.41
C VAL A 190 -16.05 -12.83 1.97
N ILE A 191 -17.23 -13.20 1.47
CA ILE A 191 -17.71 -12.89 0.11
C ILE A 191 -18.92 -11.94 0.13
N ASN A 192 -19.11 -11.17 -0.96
CA ASN A 192 -20.28 -10.30 -1.13
C ASN A 192 -21.43 -11.08 -1.80
N LEU A 193 -22.66 -10.56 -1.77
CA LEU A 193 -23.84 -11.21 -2.37
C LEU A 193 -23.64 -11.59 -3.86
N ARG A 194 -22.96 -10.74 -4.64
CA ARG A 194 -22.66 -11.03 -6.06
C ARG A 194 -21.66 -12.18 -6.24
N GLU A 195 -20.68 -12.27 -5.35
CA GLU A 195 -19.65 -13.32 -5.36
C GLU A 195 -20.24 -14.65 -4.86
N MET A 196 -21.15 -14.60 -3.90
CA MET A 196 -21.93 -15.74 -3.42
C MET A 196 -22.73 -16.38 -4.56
N ALA A 197 -23.49 -15.60 -5.34
CA ALA A 197 -24.26 -16.13 -6.46
C ALA A 197 -23.37 -16.84 -7.49
N ALA A 198 -22.21 -16.26 -7.82
CA ALA A 198 -21.25 -16.90 -8.72
C ALA A 198 -20.68 -18.21 -8.15
N LEU A 199 -20.39 -18.24 -6.85
CA LEU A 199 -19.88 -19.43 -6.18
C LEU A 199 -20.94 -20.53 -6.06
N ASP A 200 -22.19 -20.15 -5.81
CA ASP A 200 -23.33 -21.06 -5.75
C ASP A 200 -23.55 -21.77 -7.09
N HIS A 201 -23.59 -21.01 -8.20
CA HIS A 201 -23.63 -21.60 -9.53
C HIS A 201 -22.45 -22.53 -9.81
N ALA A 202 -21.22 -22.12 -9.46
CA ALA A 202 -20.04 -22.96 -9.67
C ALA A 202 -20.05 -24.24 -8.82
N THR A 203 -20.68 -24.22 -7.64
CA THR A 203 -20.87 -25.40 -6.78
C THR A 203 -21.77 -26.42 -7.47
N HIS A 204 -22.88 -25.98 -8.08
CA HIS A 204 -23.81 -26.85 -8.80
C HIS A 204 -23.22 -27.46 -10.08
N VAL A 205 -22.27 -26.78 -10.72
CA VAL A 205 -21.59 -27.27 -11.94
C VAL A 205 -20.30 -28.05 -11.61
N GLY A 206 -19.94 -28.20 -10.32
CA GLY A 206 -18.75 -28.97 -9.90
C GLY A 206 -17.42 -28.25 -10.14
N HIS A 207 -17.43 -26.93 -10.32
CA HIS A 207 -16.24 -26.09 -10.57
C HIS A 207 -15.92 -25.13 -9.42
N LEU A 208 -16.21 -25.56 -8.18
CA LEU A 208 -15.98 -24.77 -6.97
C LEU A 208 -14.52 -24.29 -6.80
N PRO A 209 -13.47 -25.13 -6.96
CA PRO A 209 -12.08 -24.68 -6.81
C PRO A 209 -11.72 -23.55 -7.77
N TRP A 210 -12.16 -23.66 -9.03
CA TRP A 210 -11.93 -22.62 -10.04
C TRP A 210 -12.59 -21.30 -9.64
N ALA A 211 -13.85 -21.33 -9.19
CA ALA A 211 -14.57 -20.12 -8.80
C ALA A 211 -13.97 -19.44 -7.56
N LEU A 212 -13.54 -20.22 -6.55
CA LEU A 212 -12.84 -19.70 -5.38
C LEU A 212 -11.55 -18.97 -5.78
N THR A 213 -10.75 -19.57 -6.66
CA THR A 213 -9.52 -18.95 -7.18
C THR A 213 -9.81 -17.70 -8.00
N ALA A 214 -10.81 -17.74 -8.90
CA ALA A 214 -11.16 -16.60 -9.73
C ALA A 214 -11.67 -15.40 -8.91
N ILE A 215 -12.45 -15.65 -7.85
CA ILE A 215 -12.91 -14.60 -6.92
C ILE A 215 -11.73 -14.05 -6.12
N ALA A 216 -10.82 -14.90 -5.63
CA ALA A 216 -9.61 -14.47 -4.93
C ALA A 216 -8.76 -13.53 -5.80
N ASP A 217 -8.47 -13.93 -7.04
CA ASP A 217 -7.68 -13.15 -8.00
C ASP A 217 -8.34 -11.80 -8.29
N ARG A 218 -9.67 -11.77 -8.48
CA ARG A 218 -10.42 -10.53 -8.71
C ARG A 218 -10.33 -9.57 -7.52
N ILE A 219 -10.46 -10.07 -6.29
CA ILE A 219 -10.39 -9.23 -5.08
C ILE A 219 -8.98 -8.66 -4.91
N GLU A 220 -7.94 -9.45 -5.19
CA GLU A 220 -6.55 -9.00 -5.13
C GLU A 220 -6.24 -7.97 -6.23
N ASP A 221 -6.71 -8.19 -7.47
CA ASP A 221 -6.59 -7.21 -8.56
C ASP A 221 -7.26 -5.88 -8.22
N LEU A 222 -8.48 -5.91 -7.64
CA LEU A 222 -9.18 -4.70 -7.19
C LEU A 222 -8.41 -3.97 -6.07
N ARG A 223 -7.81 -4.72 -5.15
CA ARG A 223 -6.98 -4.18 -4.06
C ARG A 223 -5.74 -3.49 -4.61
N HIS A 224 -4.99 -4.15 -5.50
CA HIS A 224 -3.82 -3.58 -6.14
C HIS A 224 -4.13 -2.29 -6.89
N ARG A 225 -5.25 -2.27 -7.65
CA ARG A 225 -5.69 -1.07 -8.35
C ARG A 225 -5.99 0.07 -7.40
N ARG A 226 -6.73 -0.17 -6.32
CA ARG A 226 -7.02 0.86 -5.30
C ARG A 226 -5.76 1.42 -4.66
N ILE A 227 -4.84 0.54 -4.25
CA ILE A 227 -3.56 0.95 -3.64
C ILE A 227 -2.79 1.85 -4.61
N ARG A 228 -2.70 1.44 -5.88
CA ARG A 228 -2.05 2.23 -6.93
C ARG A 228 -2.71 3.60 -7.12
N THR A 229 -4.03 3.65 -7.20
CA THR A 229 -4.76 4.92 -7.33
C THR A 229 -4.51 5.84 -6.14
N VAL A 230 -4.51 5.31 -4.91
CA VAL A 230 -4.19 6.11 -3.71
C VAL A 230 -2.76 6.67 -3.78
N ILE A 231 -1.79 5.86 -4.20
CA ILE A 231 -0.40 6.30 -4.39
C ILE A 231 -0.31 7.39 -5.46
N GLU A 232 -0.99 7.21 -6.60
CA GLU A 232 -0.99 8.18 -7.71
C GLU A 232 -1.62 9.52 -7.32
N ILE A 233 -2.70 9.49 -6.53
CA ILE A 233 -3.32 10.70 -5.98
C ILE A 233 -2.38 11.40 -4.99
N LEU A 234 -1.58 10.66 -4.23
CA LEU A 234 -0.66 11.25 -3.24
C LEU A 234 0.51 12.02 -3.91
N LYS A 235 0.96 11.60 -5.10
CA LYS A 235 2.07 12.24 -5.84
C LYS A 235 1.91 13.77 -6.02
N PRO A 236 0.81 14.31 -6.57
CA PRO A 236 0.64 15.75 -6.75
C PRO A 236 0.61 16.52 -5.42
N PHE A 237 0.03 15.95 -4.35
CA PHE A 237 0.05 16.59 -3.03
C PHE A 237 1.47 16.77 -2.50
N THR A 238 2.35 15.79 -2.71
CA THR A 238 3.76 15.90 -2.31
C THR A 238 4.46 17.04 -3.04
N ILE A 239 4.24 17.17 -4.35
CA ILE A 239 4.82 18.28 -5.15
C ILE A 239 4.29 19.63 -4.67
N LEU A 240 2.99 19.72 -4.40
CA LEU A 240 2.34 20.94 -3.93
C LEU A 240 2.86 21.34 -2.54
N PHE A 241 3.06 20.37 -1.65
CA PHE A 241 3.66 20.59 -0.32
C PHE A 241 5.10 21.11 -0.42
N VAL A 242 5.95 20.48 -1.24
CA VAL A 242 7.31 20.97 -1.48
C VAL A 242 7.31 22.36 -2.12
N GLY A 243 6.45 22.59 -3.11
CA GLY A 243 6.30 23.89 -3.76
C GLY A 243 5.87 24.99 -2.77
N LEU A 244 4.94 24.68 -1.87
CA LEU A 244 4.50 25.60 -0.82
C LEU A 244 5.65 25.94 0.15
N LEU A 245 6.47 24.96 0.53
CA LEU A 245 7.63 25.20 1.39
C LEU A 245 8.66 26.10 0.71
N VAL A 246 8.99 25.83 -0.55
CA VAL A 246 9.90 26.68 -1.33
C VAL A 246 9.32 28.09 -1.51
N PHE A 247 8.01 28.21 -1.74
CA PHE A 247 7.33 29.50 -1.84
C PHE A 247 7.43 30.30 -0.53
N LEU A 248 7.11 29.68 0.61
CA LEU A 248 7.23 30.31 1.94
C LEU A 248 8.68 30.75 2.21
N PHE A 249 9.66 29.92 1.82
CA PHE A 249 11.07 30.28 1.90
C PHE A 249 11.39 31.52 1.06
N CYS A 250 11.00 31.55 -0.22
CA CYS A 250 11.23 32.69 -1.09
C CYS A 250 10.60 33.97 -0.53
N VAL A 251 9.34 33.91 -0.08
CA VAL A 251 8.64 35.04 0.54
C VAL A 251 9.37 35.52 1.79
N SER A 252 9.78 34.59 2.65
CA SER A 252 10.53 34.88 3.88
C SER A 252 11.88 35.56 3.61
N MET A 253 12.50 35.31 2.45
CA MET A 253 13.79 35.89 2.05
C MET A 253 13.62 37.23 1.32
N PHE A 254 12.59 37.39 0.48
CA PHE A 254 12.36 38.60 -0.30
C PHE A 254 11.78 39.77 0.51
N LEU A 255 10.83 39.51 1.42
CA LEU A 255 10.21 40.56 2.25
C LEU A 255 11.24 41.40 3.03
N PRO A 256 12.23 40.78 3.69
CA PRO A 256 13.26 41.51 4.41
C PRO A 256 14.15 42.35 3.49
N LEU A 257 14.49 41.84 2.30
CA LEU A 257 15.30 42.58 1.31
C LEU A 257 14.60 43.86 0.85
N VAL A 258 13.28 43.80 0.62
CA VAL A 258 12.47 44.98 0.26
C VAL A 258 12.41 45.98 1.41
N LYS A 259 12.33 45.50 2.66
CA LYS A 259 12.38 46.38 3.84
C LYS A 259 13.70 47.12 3.97
N LEU A 260 14.83 46.42 3.79
CA LEU A 260 16.17 47.05 3.82
C LEU A 260 16.30 48.10 2.71
N LEU A 261 15.82 47.83 1.50
CA LEU A 261 15.82 48.80 0.41
C LEU A 261 15.02 50.06 0.73
N ASN A 262 13.85 49.93 1.37
CA ASN A 262 13.01 51.08 1.76
C ASN A 262 13.56 51.87 2.96
N GLU A 263 14.30 51.23 3.88
CA GLU A 263 14.93 51.93 5.01
C GLU A 263 16.24 52.63 4.61
N LEU A 264 16.90 52.17 3.55
CA LEU A 264 18.13 52.74 3.01
C LEU A 264 17.91 53.77 1.88
N SER A 265 16.69 53.89 1.33
CA SER A 265 16.29 54.89 0.33
C SER A 265 15.66 56.12 0.98
#